data_AF-D3PJW4-F1
#
_entry.id   AF-D3PJW4-F1
#
_cell.length_a   1.000
_cell.length_b   1.000
_cell.length_c   1.000
_cell.angle_alpha   90.00
_cell.angle_beta   90.00
_cell.angle_gamma   90.00
#
_symmetry.space_group_name_H-M   'P 1'
#
loop_
_entity.id
_entity.type
_entity.pdbx_description
1 polymer ?
#
loop_
_entity_poly.entity_id
_entity_poly.type
_entity_poly.pdbx_seq_one_letter_code
_entity_poly.pdbx_strand_id
1 'polypeptide(L)'
;MPNLRKTQRRQKYKFDMNRRRVNAKLNKHQKGRLKMHNPTIKEHWDNSIAFTENIDNLGIVMKPNKAFPVISAKDALLKKKPKRSKKSSRGPKGAVTSLQEQMEKEMKECSKSHYRFSEDQLKFITHMLDKHGDDYEAMATDPMNHYQETANKIRRKIQNFIESPTYFAPYAKERGLI
;
A
#
# COMPACT_ATOMS: atom_id res chain seq x y z
N MET A 1 37.03 28.14 -47.66
CA MET A 1 36.07 27.19 -48.28
C MET A 1 34.66 27.72 -48.10
N PRO A 2 33.83 27.85 -49.15
CA PRO A 2 32.47 28.34 -49.00
C PRO A 2 31.60 27.28 -48.32
N ASN A 3 30.91 27.65 -47.24
CA ASN A 3 30.01 26.76 -46.52
C ASN A 3 28.87 26.27 -47.44
N LEU A 4 28.65 24.96 -47.54
CA LEU A 4 27.52 24.38 -48.28
C LEU A 4 26.20 24.95 -47.73
N ARG A 5 25.55 25.83 -48.51
CA ARG A 5 24.18 26.28 -48.23
C ARG A 5 23.27 25.05 -48.26
N LYS A 6 22.79 24.59 -47.10
CA LYS A 6 21.76 23.55 -47.02
C LYS A 6 20.54 24.06 -47.77
N THR A 7 20.32 23.59 -49.00
CA THR A 7 19.11 23.86 -49.76
C THR A 7 17.97 23.17 -49.00
N GLN A 8 17.17 23.94 -48.26
CA GLN A 8 15.98 23.41 -47.63
C GLN A 8 15.01 22.99 -48.74
N ARG A 9 14.98 21.69 -49.02
CA ARG A 9 14.04 21.09 -49.97
C ARG A 9 12.64 21.43 -49.47
N ARG A 10 11.86 22.20 -50.26
CA ARG A 10 10.49 22.60 -49.90
C ARG A 10 9.69 21.34 -49.56
N GLN A 11 9.12 21.30 -48.36
CA GLN A 11 8.23 20.23 -47.91
C GLN A 11 7.02 20.20 -48.88
N LYS A 12 6.93 19.19 -49.74
CA LYS A 12 5.79 19.01 -50.65
C LYS A 12 4.66 18.28 -49.91
N TYR A 13 3.46 18.82 -49.97
CA TYR A 13 2.27 18.18 -49.41
C TYR A 13 1.95 16.91 -50.21
N LYS A 14 1.89 15.75 -49.55
CA LYS A 14 1.49 14.47 -50.15
C LYS A 14 0.00 14.28 -49.93
N PHE A 15 -0.81 14.37 -50.99
CA PHE A 15 -2.27 14.23 -50.92
C PHE A 15 -2.73 12.81 -50.52
N ASP A 16 -1.93 11.79 -50.83
CA ASP A 16 -2.27 10.39 -50.55
C ASP A 16 -2.10 10.00 -49.06
N MET A 17 -1.39 10.82 -48.29
CA MET A 17 -1.08 10.52 -46.89
C MET A 17 -2.00 11.26 -45.95
N ASN A 18 -2.74 10.51 -45.12
CA ASN A 18 -3.51 11.11 -44.04
C ASN A 18 -2.58 11.64 -42.94
N ARG A 19 -2.31 12.96 -42.99
CA ARG A 19 -1.41 13.67 -42.06
C ARG A 19 -1.76 13.47 -40.59
N ARG A 20 -3.05 13.31 -40.25
CA ARG A 20 -3.47 13.02 -38.87
C ARG A 20 -2.92 11.68 -38.39
N ARG A 21 -2.95 10.64 -39.24
CA ARG A 21 -2.39 9.32 -38.90
C ARG A 21 -0.87 9.37 -38.78
N VAL A 22 -0.19 10.12 -39.65
CA VAL A 22 1.27 10.29 -39.59
C VAL A 22 1.67 11.02 -38.30
N ASN A 23 1.01 12.13 -37.98
CA ASN A 23 1.26 12.88 -36.75
C ASN A 23 0.97 12.04 -35.50
N ALA A 24 -0.11 11.26 -35.49
CA ALA A 24 -0.41 10.37 -34.38
C ALA A 24 0.68 9.30 -34.16
N LYS A 25 1.30 8.79 -35.24
CA LYS A 25 2.44 7.86 -35.15
C LYS A 25 3.70 8.55 -34.61
N LEU A 26 4.04 9.71 -35.16
CA LEU A 26 5.22 10.50 -34.73
C LEU A 26 5.11 10.92 -33.26
N ASN A 27 3.90 11.29 -32.83
CA ASN A 27 3.66 11.77 -31.48
C ASN A 27 3.33 10.65 -30.49
N LYS A 28 3.25 9.37 -30.92
CA LYS A 28 2.92 8.22 -30.05
C LYS A 28 3.87 8.12 -28.84
N HIS A 29 5.13 8.49 -29.06
CA HIS A 29 6.21 8.44 -28.08
C HIS A 29 6.60 9.83 -27.54
N GLN A 30 6.08 10.91 -28.13
CA GLN A 30 6.28 12.27 -27.63
C GLN A 30 5.34 12.52 -26.45
N LYS A 31 5.70 11.98 -25.30
CA LYS A 31 5.02 12.27 -24.04
C LYS A 31 5.53 13.62 -23.54
N GLY A 32 4.63 14.59 -23.32
CA GLY A 32 4.96 15.70 -22.43
C GLY A 32 5.44 15.14 -21.09
N ARG A 33 6.39 15.80 -20.42
CA ARG A 33 6.94 15.33 -19.14
C ARG A 33 5.80 15.17 -18.13
N LEU A 34 5.33 13.94 -17.91
CA LEU A 34 4.37 13.64 -16.86
C LEU A 34 5.06 13.82 -15.51
N LYS A 35 4.52 14.69 -14.67
CA LYS A 35 5.02 14.86 -13.30
C LYS A 35 4.45 13.73 -12.44
N MET A 36 5.23 12.66 -12.26
CA MET A 36 4.88 11.55 -11.37
C MET A 36 5.38 11.86 -9.96
N HIS A 37 4.49 11.77 -8.97
CA HIS A 37 4.82 12.03 -7.55
C HIS A 37 5.43 10.80 -6.86
N ASN A 38 4.88 9.60 -7.12
CA ASN A 38 5.38 8.37 -6.52
C ASN A 38 6.73 7.96 -7.14
N PRO A 39 7.78 7.75 -6.33
CA PRO A 39 9.13 7.45 -6.81
C PRO A 39 9.21 6.10 -7.52
N THR A 40 8.57 5.06 -6.98
CA THR A 40 8.58 3.70 -7.52
C THR A 40 7.93 3.63 -8.90
N ILE A 41 6.80 4.32 -9.09
CA ILE A 41 6.15 4.40 -10.40
C ILE A 41 7.05 5.14 -11.40
N LYS A 42 7.80 6.15 -10.94
CA LYS A 42 8.71 6.93 -11.77
C LYS A 42 9.92 6.10 -12.22
N GLU A 43 10.46 5.24 -11.35
CA GLU A 43 11.56 4.31 -11.68
C GLU A 43 11.17 3.34 -12.78
N HIS A 44 9.95 2.79 -12.72
CA HIS A 44 9.45 1.82 -13.70
C HIS A 44 8.81 2.49 -14.94
N TRP A 45 8.92 3.81 -15.10
CA TRP A 45 8.34 4.55 -16.22
C TRP A 45 9.33 4.76 -17.38
N ASP A 46 9.13 4.04 -18.48
CA ASP A 46 9.94 4.21 -19.70
C ASP A 46 9.38 5.33 -20.63
N ASN A 47 10.19 6.35 -20.90
CA ASN A 47 9.79 7.44 -21.78
C ASN A 47 9.84 7.06 -23.27
N SER A 48 10.54 5.99 -23.64
CA SER A 48 10.68 5.50 -25.02
C SER A 48 9.44 4.76 -25.52
N ILE A 49 8.72 4.08 -24.61
CA ILE A 49 7.57 3.23 -24.92
C ILE A 49 6.27 4.05 -24.98
N ALA A 50 5.20 3.54 -25.59
CA ALA A 50 3.90 4.25 -25.61
C ALA A 50 3.27 4.35 -24.21
N PHE A 51 2.39 5.33 -23.99
CA PHE A 51 1.75 5.54 -22.67
C PHE A 51 0.93 4.32 -22.21
N THR A 52 0.15 3.73 -23.12
CA THR A 52 -0.68 2.55 -22.81
C THR A 52 0.18 1.32 -22.50
N GLU A 53 1.30 1.17 -23.20
CA GLU A 53 2.24 0.07 -23.00
C GLU A 53 2.96 0.24 -21.65
N ASN A 54 3.31 1.46 -21.24
CA ASN A 54 3.82 1.73 -19.88
C ASN A 54 2.81 1.39 -18.80
N ILE A 55 1.56 1.86 -18.92
CA ILE A 55 0.52 1.55 -17.94
C ILE A 55 0.33 0.04 -17.83
N ASP A 56 0.28 -0.63 -18.99
CA ASP A 56 0.25 -2.08 -19.02
C ASP A 56 1.50 -2.63 -18.31
N ASN A 57 2.73 -2.18 -18.58
CA ASN A 57 3.98 -2.62 -17.93
C ASN A 57 4.03 -2.33 -16.42
N LEU A 58 3.34 -1.29 -15.95
CA LEU A 58 3.17 -1.02 -14.52
C LEU A 58 2.15 -1.94 -13.86
N GLY A 59 1.43 -2.77 -14.63
CA GLY A 59 0.35 -3.61 -14.12
C GLY A 59 -0.95 -2.86 -13.82
N ILE A 60 -1.04 -1.59 -14.21
CA ILE A 60 -2.22 -0.75 -13.99
C ILE A 60 -3.21 -0.96 -15.13
N VAL A 61 -4.51 -1.00 -14.81
CA VAL A 61 -5.56 -1.11 -15.81
C VAL A 61 -6.07 0.28 -16.18
N MET A 62 -5.82 0.73 -17.42
CA MET A 62 -6.30 2.04 -17.89
C MET A 62 -7.83 2.14 -17.98
N LYS A 63 -8.51 1.05 -18.34
CA LYS A 63 -9.97 1.01 -18.50
C LYS A 63 -10.56 -0.13 -17.66
N PRO A 64 -11.08 0.16 -16.45
CA PRO A 64 -11.52 -0.87 -15.51
C PRO A 64 -12.64 -1.73 -16.10
N ASN A 65 -13.64 -1.12 -16.73
CA ASN A 65 -14.77 -1.84 -17.35
C ASN A 65 -14.35 -2.79 -18.48
N LYS A 66 -13.13 -2.66 -19.03
CA LYS A 66 -12.59 -3.63 -20.00
C LYS A 66 -11.96 -4.84 -19.32
N ALA A 67 -11.29 -4.65 -18.18
CA ALA A 67 -10.71 -5.74 -17.41
C ALA A 67 -11.78 -6.48 -16.59
N PHE A 68 -12.71 -5.72 -16.02
CA PHE A 68 -13.83 -6.15 -15.21
C PHE A 68 -15.12 -5.72 -15.91
N PRO A 69 -15.58 -6.47 -16.93
CA PRO A 69 -16.83 -6.16 -17.61
C PRO A 69 -18.00 -6.27 -16.62
N VAL A 70 -18.69 -5.15 -16.41
CA VAL A 70 -19.94 -5.11 -15.64
C VAL A 70 -21.04 -5.74 -16.50
N ILE A 71 -21.75 -6.70 -15.92
CA ILE A 71 -22.85 -7.39 -16.60
C ILE A 71 -24.05 -6.42 -16.62
N SER A 72 -24.53 -6.07 -17.82
CA SER A 72 -25.76 -5.27 -17.93
C SER A 72 -26.98 -6.13 -17.57
N ALA A 73 -28.07 -5.51 -17.09
CA ALA A 73 -29.31 -6.24 -16.78
C ALA A 73 -29.80 -7.06 -17.99
N LYS A 74 -29.70 -6.49 -19.21
CA LYS A 74 -30.01 -7.17 -20.47
C LYS A 74 -29.12 -8.40 -20.71
N ASP A 75 -27.81 -8.29 -20.45
CA ASP A 75 -26.87 -9.40 -20.63
C ASP A 75 -27.05 -10.49 -19.56
N ALA A 76 -27.44 -10.11 -18.35
CA ALA A 76 -27.81 -11.03 -17.27
C ALA A 76 -29.07 -11.84 -17.63
N LEU A 77 -30.11 -11.18 -18.14
CA LEU A 77 -31.32 -11.84 -18.65
C LEU A 77 -31.00 -12.81 -19.80
N LEU A 78 -30.09 -12.44 -20.69
CA LEU A 78 -29.62 -13.28 -21.80
C LEU A 78 -28.62 -14.38 -21.38
N LYS A 79 -28.32 -14.51 -20.08
CA LYS A 79 -27.30 -15.43 -19.52
C LYS A 79 -25.97 -15.36 -20.28
N LYS A 80 -25.61 -14.20 -20.84
CA LYS A 80 -24.35 -14.04 -21.55
C LYS A 80 -23.24 -13.98 -20.53
N LYS A 81 -22.36 -14.99 -20.54
CA LYS A 81 -21.13 -14.92 -19.74
C LYS A 81 -20.29 -13.73 -20.25
N PRO A 82 -19.77 -12.86 -19.36
CA PRO A 82 -18.89 -11.80 -19.78
C PRO A 82 -17.69 -12.42 -20.50
N LYS A 83 -17.44 -11.99 -21.75
CA LYS A 83 -16.27 -12.44 -22.52
C LYS A 83 -15.01 -11.89 -21.84
N ARG A 84 -14.42 -12.67 -20.93
CA ARG A 84 -13.08 -12.38 -20.40
C ARG A 84 -12.12 -12.44 -21.59
N SER A 85 -11.54 -11.30 -21.97
CA SER A 85 -10.52 -11.31 -23.03
C SER A 85 -9.38 -12.19 -22.55
N LYS A 86 -9.05 -13.26 -23.28
CA LYS A 86 -7.82 -14.06 -23.10
C LYS A 86 -6.62 -13.18 -23.45
N LYS A 87 -6.28 -12.21 -22.61
CA LYS A 87 -4.99 -11.52 -22.72
C LYS A 87 -3.99 -12.36 -21.94
N SER A 88 -2.97 -12.79 -22.68
CA SER A 88 -1.77 -13.49 -22.22
C SER A 88 -1.38 -13.09 -20.81
N SER A 89 -1.22 -14.08 -19.93
CA SER A 89 -0.55 -13.99 -18.64
C SER A 89 0.91 -13.59 -18.86
N ARG A 90 1.15 -12.31 -19.18
CA ARG A 90 2.46 -11.69 -18.96
C ARG A 90 2.56 -11.57 -17.45
N GLY A 91 3.57 -12.22 -16.87
CA GLY A 91 3.77 -12.36 -15.43
C GLY A 91 3.75 -11.03 -14.66
N PRO A 92 3.92 -11.08 -13.33
CA PRO A 92 3.86 -9.88 -12.51
C PRO A 92 4.88 -8.87 -13.04
N LYS A 93 4.38 -7.70 -13.39
CA LYS A 93 5.14 -6.68 -14.11
C LYS A 93 5.84 -5.85 -13.05
N GLY A 94 7.17 -5.72 -13.16
CA GLY A 94 8.10 -5.42 -12.07
C GLY A 94 7.73 -4.25 -11.15
N ALA A 95 6.97 -3.26 -11.62
CA ALA A 95 6.52 -2.15 -10.79
C ALA A 95 5.55 -2.57 -9.67
N VAL A 96 4.61 -3.48 -9.95
CA VAL A 96 3.64 -3.92 -8.94
C VAL A 96 4.34 -4.73 -7.85
N THR A 97 5.30 -5.57 -8.23
CA THR A 97 6.08 -6.35 -7.27
C THR A 97 6.94 -5.45 -6.41
N SER A 98 7.65 -4.48 -7.00
CA SER A 98 8.44 -3.52 -6.22
C SER A 98 7.58 -2.68 -5.28
N LEU A 99 6.40 -2.23 -5.73
CA LEU A 99 5.44 -1.52 -4.87
C LEU A 99 4.93 -2.41 -3.73
N GLN A 100 4.60 -3.66 -4.01
CA GLN A 100 4.14 -4.60 -2.99
C GLN A 100 5.25 -4.88 -1.97
N GLU A 101 6.48 -5.10 -2.41
CA GLU A 101 7.64 -5.29 -1.54
C GLU A 101 7.90 -4.06 -0.65
N GLN A 102 7.77 -2.85 -1.19
CA GLN A 102 7.88 -1.62 -0.40
C GLN A 102 6.77 -1.52 0.65
N MET A 103 5.51 -1.78 0.27
CA MET A 103 4.39 -1.79 1.22
C MET A 103 4.59 -2.86 2.31
N GLU A 104 5.09 -4.04 1.95
CA GLU A 104 5.39 -5.10 2.92
C GLU A 104 6.54 -4.71 3.87
N LYS A 105 7.56 -4.00 3.37
CA LYS A 105 8.64 -3.44 4.21
C LYS A 105 8.09 -2.37 5.14
N GLU A 106 7.35 -1.40 4.61
CA GLU A 106 6.73 -0.33 5.39
C GLU A 106 5.77 -0.89 6.44
N MET A 107 4.99 -1.92 6.13
CA MET A 107 4.11 -2.58 7.11
C MET A 107 4.88 -3.31 8.20
N LYS A 108 6.03 -3.91 7.87
CA LYS A 108 6.92 -4.54 8.87
C LYS A 108 7.60 -3.50 9.75
N GLU A 109 8.00 -2.38 9.16
CA GLU A 109 8.66 -1.26 9.83
C GLU A 109 7.67 -0.41 10.63
N CYS A 110 6.40 -0.34 10.22
CA CYS A 110 5.33 0.30 10.96
C CYS A 110 5.15 -0.46 12.28
N SER A 111 5.83 0.05 13.31
CA SER A 111 5.79 -0.53 14.65
C SER A 111 4.35 -0.63 15.12
N LYS A 112 3.99 -1.74 15.76
CA LYS A 112 2.69 -1.88 16.42
C LYS A 112 2.50 -0.71 17.38
N SER A 113 1.29 -0.13 17.38
CA SER A 113 0.94 0.88 18.37
C SER A 113 1.06 0.26 19.76
N HIS A 114 1.94 0.82 20.60
CA HIS A 114 2.10 0.35 21.97
C HIS A 114 1.02 1.00 22.83
N TYR A 115 0.41 0.21 23.71
CA TYR A 115 -0.60 0.70 24.64
C TYR A 115 0.04 1.73 25.58
N ARG A 116 -0.62 2.90 25.73
CA ARG A 116 -0.19 3.94 26.67
C ARG A 116 -1.01 3.82 27.93
N PHE A 117 -0.36 3.50 29.04
CA PHE A 117 -1.01 3.47 30.36
C PHE A 117 -1.02 4.85 31.00
N SER A 118 -2.11 5.19 31.69
CA SER A 118 -2.12 6.32 32.62
C SER A 118 -1.37 5.96 33.91
N GLU A 119 -0.94 6.98 34.67
CA GLU A 119 -0.22 6.76 35.93
C GLU A 119 -1.04 5.95 36.94
N ASP A 120 -2.34 6.20 37.05
CA ASP A 120 -3.22 5.47 37.96
C ASP A 120 -3.42 4.01 37.52
N GLN A 121 -3.47 3.76 36.21
CA GLN A 121 -3.48 2.39 35.69
C GLN A 121 -2.18 1.65 36.01
N LEU A 122 -1.04 2.33 35.93
CA LEU A 122 0.25 1.74 36.31
C LEU A 122 0.25 1.39 37.79
N LYS A 123 -0.13 2.32 38.68
CA LYS A 123 -0.21 2.07 40.14
C LYS A 123 -1.13 0.88 40.46
N PHE A 124 -2.28 0.80 39.79
CA PHE A 124 -3.21 -0.32 39.93
C PHE A 124 -2.55 -1.65 39.49
N ILE A 125 -1.95 -1.69 38.31
CA ILE A 125 -1.33 -2.90 37.75
C ILE A 125 -0.15 -3.35 38.63
N THR A 126 0.71 -2.43 39.06
CA THR A 126 1.83 -2.76 39.95
C THR A 126 1.35 -3.32 41.27
N HIS A 127 0.32 -2.73 41.87
CA HIS A 127 -0.26 -3.24 43.12
C HIS A 127 -0.83 -4.66 42.96
N MET A 128 -1.56 -4.90 41.87
CA MET A 128 -2.15 -6.22 41.61
C MET A 128 -1.08 -7.29 41.39
N LEU A 129 -0.03 -6.98 40.62
CA LEU A 129 1.09 -7.90 40.40
C LEU A 129 1.88 -8.18 41.68
N ASP A 130 2.13 -7.17 42.51
CA ASP A 130 2.87 -7.33 43.77
C ASP A 130 2.12 -8.19 44.79
N LYS A 131 0.80 -8.03 44.86
CA LYS A 131 -0.02 -8.68 45.89
C LYS A 131 -0.54 -10.05 45.49
N HIS A 132 -0.97 -10.20 44.25
CA HIS A 132 -1.68 -11.41 43.76
C HIS A 132 -0.92 -12.16 42.67
N GLY A 133 0.17 -11.59 42.11
CA GLY A 133 0.97 -12.27 41.08
C GLY A 133 0.17 -12.58 39.81
N ASP A 134 -0.13 -13.87 39.59
CA ASP A 134 -0.88 -14.36 38.42
C ASP A 134 -2.35 -14.74 38.74
N ASP A 135 -2.79 -14.57 39.99
CA ASP A 135 -4.14 -14.94 40.43
C ASP A 135 -5.18 -13.85 40.10
N TYR A 136 -5.66 -13.86 38.85
CA TYR A 136 -6.58 -12.83 38.35
C TYR A 136 -7.97 -12.83 39.02
N GLU A 137 -8.42 -13.96 39.56
CA GLU A 137 -9.68 -14.04 40.31
C GLU A 137 -9.57 -13.28 41.64
N ALA A 138 -8.44 -13.43 42.34
CA ALA A 138 -8.16 -12.69 43.57
C ALA A 138 -8.06 -11.18 43.31
N MET A 139 -7.44 -10.78 42.18
CA MET A 139 -7.38 -9.37 41.76
C MET A 139 -8.76 -8.75 41.52
N ALA A 140 -9.72 -9.53 40.99
CA ALA A 140 -11.07 -9.04 40.75
C ALA A 140 -11.79 -8.72 42.07
N THR A 141 -11.51 -9.49 43.13
CA THR A 141 -12.07 -9.29 44.47
C THR A 141 -11.30 -8.28 45.33
N ASP A 142 -10.18 -7.75 44.85
CA ASP A 142 -9.33 -6.88 45.64
C ASP A 142 -9.98 -5.51 45.92
N PRO A 143 -9.83 -4.94 47.13
CA PRO A 143 -10.41 -3.63 47.46
C PRO A 143 -9.94 -2.47 46.57
N MET A 144 -8.73 -2.54 45.98
CA MET A 144 -8.23 -1.54 45.05
C MET A 144 -8.92 -1.58 43.69
N ASN A 145 -9.65 -2.66 43.37
CA ASN A 145 -10.49 -2.77 42.18
C ASN A 145 -11.82 -2.02 42.35
N HIS A 146 -11.73 -0.70 42.54
CA HIS A 146 -12.88 0.19 42.77
C HIS A 146 -13.92 0.13 41.64
N TYR A 147 -13.46 -0.07 40.40
CA TYR A 147 -14.31 -0.16 39.22
C TYR A 147 -14.89 -1.56 38.98
N GLN A 148 -14.63 -2.51 39.88
CA GLN A 148 -15.14 -3.88 39.81
C GLN A 148 -14.84 -4.53 38.45
N GLU A 149 -13.61 -4.37 37.97
CA GLU A 149 -13.18 -4.99 36.74
C GLU A 149 -13.19 -6.51 36.85
N THR A 150 -13.67 -7.18 35.80
CA THR A 150 -13.64 -8.63 35.74
C THR A 150 -12.21 -9.15 35.62
N ALA A 151 -11.95 -10.35 36.14
CA ALA A 151 -10.62 -10.99 36.06
C ALA A 151 -10.03 -10.97 34.65
N ASN A 152 -10.85 -11.19 33.61
CA ASN A 152 -10.42 -11.15 32.21
C ASN A 152 -9.97 -9.75 31.75
N LYS A 153 -10.59 -8.67 32.24
CA LYS A 153 -10.15 -7.30 31.93
C LYS A 153 -8.82 -6.98 32.59
N ILE A 154 -8.66 -7.37 33.86
CA ILE A 154 -7.42 -7.19 34.61
C ILE A 154 -6.28 -7.97 33.94
N ARG A 155 -6.54 -9.22 33.56
CA ARG A 155 -5.60 -10.05 32.80
C ARG A 155 -5.14 -9.38 31.50
N ARG A 156 -6.07 -8.84 30.71
CA ARG A 156 -5.72 -8.12 29.46
C ARG A 156 -4.86 -6.89 29.72
N LYS A 157 -5.15 -6.12 30.77
CA LYS A 157 -4.33 -4.95 31.15
C LYS A 157 -2.91 -5.38 31.53
N ILE A 158 -2.77 -6.43 32.32
CA ILE A 158 -1.47 -6.98 32.71
C ILE A 158 -0.72 -7.51 31.49
N GLN A 159 -1.39 -8.22 30.58
CA GLN A 159 -0.78 -8.70 29.35
C GLN A 159 -0.24 -7.56 28.48
N ASN A 160 -1.03 -6.50 28.30
CA ASN A 160 -0.61 -5.29 27.58
C ASN A 160 0.56 -4.58 28.28
N PHE A 161 0.62 -4.64 29.61
CA PHE A 161 1.71 -4.08 30.41
C PHE A 161 3.01 -4.85 30.20
N ILE A 162 2.96 -6.19 30.24
CA ILE A 162 4.10 -7.07 29.97
C ILE A 162 4.58 -6.93 28.52
N GLU A 163 3.66 -6.85 27.56
CA GLU A 163 4.00 -6.66 26.13
C GLU A 163 4.71 -5.32 25.89
N SER A 164 4.44 -4.31 26.72
CA SER A 164 5.02 -2.97 26.60
C SER A 164 6.36 -2.87 27.33
N PRO A 165 7.52 -2.93 26.63
CA PRO A 165 8.83 -2.95 27.28
C PRO A 165 9.11 -1.67 28.06
N THR A 166 8.48 -0.55 27.65
CA THR A 166 8.64 0.76 28.26
C THR A 166 8.23 0.79 29.73
N TYR A 167 7.21 0.01 30.11
CA TYR A 167 6.67 -0.02 31.47
C TYR A 167 7.09 -1.26 32.23
N PHE A 168 7.20 -2.41 31.56
CA PHE A 168 7.61 -3.65 32.20
C PHE A 168 9.09 -3.69 32.56
N ALA A 169 9.99 -3.15 31.71
CA ALA A 169 11.42 -3.14 32.00
C ALA A 169 11.80 -2.41 33.31
N PRO A 170 11.31 -1.18 33.60
CA PRO A 170 11.61 -0.54 34.88
C PRO A 170 11.01 -1.32 36.06
N TYR A 171 9.78 -1.82 35.93
CA TYR A 171 9.12 -2.65 36.95
C TYR A 171 9.93 -3.90 37.31
N ALA A 172 10.44 -4.61 36.30
CA ALA A 172 11.23 -5.83 36.47
C ALA A 172 12.61 -5.54 37.09
N LYS A 173 13.24 -4.43 36.69
CA LYS A 173 14.54 -3.99 37.22
C LYS A 173 14.46 -3.61 38.71
N GLU A 174 13.41 -2.89 39.11
CA GLU A 174 13.20 -2.51 40.52
C GLU A 174 13.05 -3.72 41.45
N ARG A 175 12.49 -4.82 40.93
CA ARG A 175 12.18 -6.04 41.68
C ARG A 175 13.20 -7.16 41.46
N GLY A 176 14.26 -6.91 40.68
CA GLY A 176 15.33 -7.88 40.41
C GLY A 176 14.92 -9.07 39.55
N LEU A 177 13.87 -8.96 38.73
CA LEU A 177 13.48 -10.01 37.78
C LEU A 177 14.33 -9.99 36.50
N ILE A 178 15.03 -8.88 36.23
CA ILE A 178 15.96 -8.66 35.11
C ILE A 178 17.15 -7.82 35.60
#